data_AF-A0A3B4B2Z1-F1
#
_entry.id   AF-A0A3B4B2Z1-F1
#
_cell.length_a   1.000
_cell.length_b   1.000
_cell.length_c   1.000
_cell.angle_alpha   90.00
_cell.angle_beta   90.00
_cell.angle_gamma   90.00
#
_symmetry.space_group_name_H-M   'P 1'
#
loop_
_entity.id
_entity.type
_entity.pdbx_description
1 polymer ?
#
loop_
_entity_poly.entity_id
_entity_poly.type
_entity_poly.pdbx_seq_one_letter_code
_entity_poly.pdbx_strand_id
1 'polypeptide(L)'
;MSESKPPTPTPGDIYKGWLFKWTNYIKGYQRRWFVLKMGHTCRGTINLATANIAVEDSCNFIISNGGAQTYHLKASSEIERQRWITALELAKAKAVGMQADSGKAKKCLWPYVSFTL
;
A
#
# COMPACT_ATOMS: atom_id res chain seq x y z
N MET A 1 2.73 14.84 27.52
CA MET A 1 2.98 13.60 26.77
C MET A 1 1.74 13.34 25.92
N SER A 2 1.72 13.76 24.66
CA SER A 2 0.54 13.62 23.79
C SER A 2 0.48 12.20 23.24
N GLU A 3 -0.37 11.38 23.85
CA GLU A 3 -0.66 10.00 23.46
C GLU A 3 -1.33 9.99 22.06
N SER A 4 -0.57 9.63 21.03
CA SER A 4 -1.13 9.38 19.70
C SER A 4 -1.87 8.04 19.70
N LYS A 5 -3.17 8.09 20.00
CA LYS A 5 -4.13 6.98 19.90
C LYS A 5 -3.85 6.14 18.64
N PRO A 6 -3.64 4.81 18.74
CA PRO A 6 -3.44 3.97 17.58
C PRO A 6 -4.71 4.03 16.70
N PRO A 7 -4.58 4.24 15.39
CA PRO A 7 -5.75 4.33 14.52
C PRO A 7 -6.47 2.98 14.51
N THR A 8 -7.67 2.95 15.09
CA THR A 8 -8.57 1.80 15.02
C THR A 8 -8.78 1.44 13.54
N PRO A 9 -8.53 0.19 13.12
CA PRO A 9 -8.80 -0.24 11.76
C PRO A 9 -10.30 -0.20 11.53
N THR A 10 -10.75 0.75 10.71
CA THR A 10 -12.13 0.82 10.22
C THR A 10 -12.37 -0.43 9.38
N PRO A 11 -13.51 -1.14 9.52
CA PRO A 11 -13.77 -2.37 8.77
C PRO A 11 -13.82 -2.08 7.26
N GLY A 12 -12.68 -2.24 6.58
CA GLY A 12 -12.45 -1.89 5.18
C GLY A 12 -11.04 -1.38 4.88
N ASP A 13 -10.38 -0.78 5.87
CA ASP A 13 -9.02 -0.20 5.77
C ASP A 13 -8.03 -1.15 6.45
N ILE A 14 -7.24 -1.89 5.67
CA ILE A 14 -6.24 -2.83 6.21
C ILE A 14 -5.15 -2.07 6.95
N TYR A 15 -4.71 -0.94 6.39
CA TYR A 15 -3.67 -0.12 6.99
C TYR A 15 -3.71 1.31 6.44
N LYS A 16 -3.35 2.30 7.25
CA LYS A 16 -3.26 3.70 6.81
C LYS A 16 -2.15 4.43 7.53
N GLY A 17 -1.49 5.34 6.85
CA GLY A 17 -0.36 6.06 7.42
C GLY A 17 0.24 7.08 6.46
N TRP A 18 1.13 7.90 7.01
CA TRP A 18 1.90 8.84 6.22
C TRP A 18 3.12 8.14 5.60
N LEU A 19 3.32 8.34 4.31
CA LEU A 19 4.54 7.93 3.63
C LEU A 19 5.07 9.06 2.76
N PHE A 20 6.38 9.08 2.59
CA PHE A 20 7.06 10.00 1.71
C PHE A 20 7.19 9.39 0.32
N LYS A 21 6.52 9.96 -0.66
CA LYS A 21 6.58 9.53 -2.06
C LYS A 21 7.62 10.34 -2.81
N TRP A 22 8.54 9.69 -3.51
CA TRP A 22 9.39 10.37 -4.49
C TRP A 22 8.54 10.88 -5.65
N THR A 23 8.65 12.18 -5.98
CA THR A 23 7.85 12.80 -7.04
C THR A 23 8.67 13.37 -8.18
N ASN A 24 9.77 14.08 -7.90
CA ASN A 24 10.69 14.62 -8.91
C ASN A 24 12.02 15.03 -8.24
N TYR A 25 13.12 15.13 -8.98
CA TYR A 25 14.42 15.62 -8.49
C TYR A 25 14.34 17.04 -7.90
N ILE A 26 13.44 17.89 -8.41
CA ILE A 26 13.24 19.27 -7.93
C ILE A 26 12.39 19.30 -6.64
N LYS A 27 11.37 18.43 -6.53
CA LYS A 27 10.43 18.42 -5.37
C LYS A 27 10.83 17.43 -4.28
N GLY A 28 11.70 16.48 -4.61
CA GLY A 28 12.14 15.39 -3.75
C GLY A 28 11.00 14.48 -3.26
N TYR A 29 11.18 14.03 -2.01
CA TYR A 29 10.24 13.24 -1.26
C TYR A 29 9.11 14.11 -0.70
N GLN A 30 7.87 13.81 -1.07
CA GLN A 30 6.67 14.51 -0.60
C GLN A 30 5.84 13.60 0.29
N ARG A 31 5.52 14.07 1.50
CA ARG A 31 4.67 13.35 2.44
C ARG A 31 3.24 13.30 1.89
N ARG A 32 2.68 12.10 1.73
CA ARG A 32 1.29 11.88 1.36
C ARG A 32 0.64 10.88 2.31
N TRP A 33 -0.68 10.96 2.43
CA TRP A 33 -1.46 9.99 3.21
C TRP A 33 -1.80 8.80 2.34
N PHE A 34 -1.41 7.62 2.80
CA PHE A 34 -1.62 6.36 2.11
C PHE A 34 -2.61 5.52 2.90
N VAL A 35 -3.50 4.88 2.15
CA VAL A 35 -4.50 3.98 2.71
C VAL A 35 -4.51 2.70 1.88
N LEU A 36 -4.24 1.58 2.56
CA LEU A 36 -4.38 0.23 2.05
C LEU A 36 -5.81 -0.24 2.31
N LYS A 37 -6.55 -0.52 1.24
CA LYS A 37 -7.96 -0.92 1.28
C LYS A 37 -8.19 -2.16 0.41
N MET A 38 -9.24 -2.91 0.74
CA MET A 38 -9.78 -3.96 -0.14
C MET A 38 -10.99 -3.37 -0.87
N GLY A 39 -10.97 -3.29 -2.21
CA GLY A 39 -12.10 -2.71 -2.93
C GLY A 39 -11.98 -2.74 -4.46
N HIS A 40 -12.83 -1.96 -5.14
CA HIS A 40 -12.76 -1.76 -6.58
C HIS A 40 -11.74 -0.67 -6.96
N THR A 41 -11.00 -0.89 -8.04
CA THR A 41 -9.94 0.02 -8.52
C THR A 41 -10.50 1.41 -8.83
N CYS A 42 -10.24 2.39 -7.97
CA CYS A 42 -10.47 3.79 -8.29
C CYS A 42 -9.24 4.35 -9.03
N ARG A 43 -9.41 5.31 -9.95
CA ARG A 43 -8.31 5.93 -10.72
C ARG A 43 -7.18 6.41 -9.76
N GLY A 44 -5.98 5.84 -9.90
CA GLY A 44 -4.83 6.12 -9.05
C GLY A 44 -4.51 5.04 -8.00
N THR A 45 -5.06 3.85 -8.14
CA THR A 45 -4.80 2.72 -7.24
C THR A 45 -3.76 1.75 -7.79
N ILE A 46 -2.95 1.17 -6.90
CA ILE A 46 -1.93 0.16 -7.25
C ILE A 46 -2.51 -1.24 -7.04
N ASN A 47 -2.50 -2.09 -8.07
CA ASN A 47 -2.92 -3.49 -7.95
C ASN A 47 -1.89 -4.30 -7.20
N LEU A 48 -2.22 -4.77 -5.99
CA LEU A 48 -1.28 -5.51 -5.16
C LEU A 48 -1.05 -6.96 -5.60
N ALA A 49 -2.00 -7.55 -6.33
CA ALA A 49 -1.85 -8.89 -6.89
C ALA A 49 -0.63 -9.01 -7.81
N THR A 50 -0.40 -7.98 -8.63
CA THR A 50 0.71 -7.90 -9.59
C THR A 50 1.85 -7.00 -9.12
N ALA A 51 1.70 -6.34 -7.97
CA ALA A 51 2.74 -5.48 -7.44
C ALA A 51 3.88 -6.29 -6.84
N ASN A 52 5.10 -5.87 -7.16
CA ASN A 52 6.32 -6.26 -6.48
C ASN A 52 6.67 -5.19 -5.44
N ILE A 53 7.01 -5.61 -4.23
CA ILE A 53 7.40 -4.73 -3.14
C ILE A 53 8.87 -5.06 -2.85
N ALA A 54 9.76 -4.10 -3.08
CA ALA A 54 11.19 -4.24 -2.83
C ALA A 54 11.56 -3.38 -1.63
N VAL A 55 12.23 -3.96 -0.63
CA VAL A 55 12.77 -3.22 0.51
C VAL A 55 14.20 -2.81 0.16
N GLU A 56 14.53 -1.53 0.29
CA GLU A 56 15.86 -1.00 -0.08
C GLU A 56 16.69 -0.68 1.17
N ASP A 57 16.11 -0.02 2.17
CA ASP A 57 16.79 0.37 3.42
C ASP A 57 15.91 0.14 4.66
N SER A 58 16.43 0.50 5.84
CA SER A 58 15.72 0.50 7.13
C SER A 58 14.35 1.20 7.05
N CYS A 59 14.22 2.29 6.28
CA CYS A 59 12.95 3.04 6.13
C CYS A 59 12.47 3.19 4.68
N ASN A 60 13.21 2.72 3.68
CA ASN A 60 12.89 2.92 2.26
C ASN A 60 12.39 1.62 1.61
N PHE A 61 11.36 1.74 0.79
CA PHE A 61 10.81 0.62 0.03
C PHE A 61 10.18 1.10 -1.28
N ILE A 62 10.15 0.22 -2.26
CA ILE A 62 9.66 0.51 -3.60
C ILE A 62 8.49 -0.42 -3.91
N ILE A 63 7.41 0.13 -4.44
CA ILE A 63 6.28 -0.65 -4.96
C ILE A 63 6.25 -0.51 -6.48
N SER A 64 6.40 -1.63 -7.19
CA SER A 64 6.38 -1.70 -8.65
C SER A 64 5.19 -2.51 -9.14
N ASN A 65 4.29 -1.92 -9.92
CA ASN A 65 3.12 -2.60 -10.48
C ASN A 65 3.47 -3.22 -11.85
N GLY A 66 4.00 -4.45 -11.84
CA GLY A 66 4.29 -5.21 -13.06
C GLY A 66 5.14 -4.46 -14.10
N GLY A 67 6.02 -3.55 -13.67
CA GLY A 67 6.88 -2.73 -14.54
C GLY A 67 6.23 -1.48 -15.15
N ALA A 68 4.90 -1.31 -15.06
CA ALA A 68 4.22 -0.14 -15.62
C ALA A 68 4.34 1.11 -14.74
N GLN A 69 4.39 0.95 -13.41
CA GLN A 69 4.47 2.05 -12.46
C GLN A 69 5.35 1.66 -11.27
N THR A 70 6.34 2.49 -10.95
CA THR A 70 7.23 2.28 -9.80
C THR A 70 7.14 3.47 -8.85
N TYR A 71 6.96 3.16 -7.58
CA TYR A 71 6.77 4.13 -6.51
C TYR A 71 7.83 3.95 -5.44
N HIS A 72 8.74 4.91 -5.34
CA HIS A 72 9.70 4.97 -4.23
C HIS A 72 9.02 5.62 -3.04
N LEU A 73 8.90 4.86 -1.96
CA LEU A 73 8.22 5.24 -0.74
C LEU A 73 9.21 5.16 0.43
N LYS A 74 9.14 6.15 1.31
CA LYS A 74 9.92 6.18 2.54
C LYS A 74 8.97 6.28 3.73
N ALA A 75 9.12 5.39 4.68
CA ALA A 75 8.46 5.47 5.97
C ALA A 75 9.19 6.46 6.90
N SER A 76 8.46 6.95 7.88
CA SER A 76 8.98 7.69 9.05
C SER A 76 9.99 6.88 9.85
N SER A 77 9.71 5.58 10.06
CA SER A 77 10.49 4.69 10.92
C SER A 77 10.52 3.27 10.35
N GLU A 78 11.55 2.51 10.74
CA GLU A 78 11.69 1.09 10.40
C GLU A 78 10.46 0.27 10.81
N ILE A 79 9.91 0.55 11.99
CA ILE A 79 8.71 -0.12 12.50
C ILE A 79 7.50 0.13 11.58
N GLU A 80 7.29 1.38 11.14
CA GLU A 80 6.20 1.71 10.23
C GLU A 80 6.43 1.09 8.85
N ARG A 81 7.67 1.09 8.34
CA ARG A 81 8.04 0.37 7.11
C ARG A 81 7.68 -1.10 7.23
N GLN A 82 8.09 -1.79 8.29
CA GLN A 82 7.79 -3.19 8.49
C GLN A 82 6.27 -3.44 8.49
N ARG A 83 5.48 -2.59 9.19
CA ARG A 83 4.01 -2.68 9.17
C ARG A 83 3.44 -2.50 7.78
N TRP A 84 3.96 -1.56 6.99
CA TRP A 84 3.56 -1.38 5.59
C TRP A 84 3.86 -2.61 4.75
N ILE A 85 5.08 -3.15 4.81
CA ILE A 85 5.48 -4.35 4.05
C ILE A 85 4.56 -5.52 4.43
N THR A 86 4.42 -5.82 5.72
CA THR A 86 3.57 -6.90 6.19
C THR A 86 2.11 -6.73 5.77
N ALA A 87 1.55 -5.51 5.88
CA ALA A 87 0.19 -5.25 5.46
C ALA A 87 0.01 -5.42 3.93
N LEU A 88 0.98 -4.98 3.14
CA LEU A 88 0.98 -5.11 1.68
C LEU A 88 1.13 -6.57 1.24
N GLU A 89 2.02 -7.34 1.87
CA GLU A 89 2.21 -8.77 1.62
C GLU A 89 0.97 -9.59 1.99
N LEU A 90 0.38 -9.33 3.16
CA LEU A 90 -0.88 -9.96 3.56
C LEU A 90 -2.02 -9.64 2.59
N ALA A 91 -2.10 -8.39 2.14
CA ALA A 91 -3.06 -7.98 1.13
C ALA A 91 -2.81 -8.70 -0.20
N LYS A 92 -1.55 -8.76 -0.67
CA LYS A 92 -1.16 -9.49 -1.88
C LYS A 92 -1.51 -10.98 -1.79
N ALA A 93 -1.20 -11.65 -0.69
CA ALA A 93 -1.52 -13.06 -0.48
C ALA A 93 -3.03 -13.31 -0.53
N LYS A 94 -3.84 -12.43 0.07
CA LYS A 94 -5.30 -12.47 -0.04
C LYS A 94 -5.79 -12.27 -1.47
N ALA A 95 -5.15 -11.38 -2.25
CA ALA A 95 -5.45 -11.16 -3.66
C ALA A 95 -5.25 -12.43 -4.49
N VAL A 96 -4.10 -13.09 -4.30
CA VAL A 96 -3.72 -14.30 -5.04
C VAL A 96 -4.63 -15.47 -4.67
N GLY A 97 -4.94 -15.65 -3.38
CA GLY A 97 -5.89 -16.68 -2.93
C GLY A 97 -7.31 -16.48 -3.49
N MET A 98 -7.77 -15.23 -3.64
CA MET A 98 -9.07 -14.92 -4.24
C MET A 98 -9.12 -15.18 -5.75
N GLN A 99 -7.99 -15.13 -6.48
CA GLN A 99 -7.95 -15.52 -7.89
C GLN A 99 -8.17 -17.03 -8.08
N ALA A 100 -7.69 -17.86 -7.14
CA ALA A 100 -7.75 -19.32 -7.25
C ALA A 100 -9.16 -19.91 -6.98
N ASP A 101 -10.06 -19.17 -6.33
CA ASP A 101 -11.35 -19.69 -5.82
C ASP A 101 -12.58 -19.34 -6.67
N SER A 102 -12.49 -18.51 -7.72
CA SER A 102 -13.70 -17.93 -8.34
C SER A 102 -14.06 -18.43 -9.74
N GLY A 103 -14.65 -19.62 -9.78
CA GLY A 103 -15.62 -20.03 -10.82
C GLY A 103 -17.03 -19.41 -10.65
N LYS A 104 -17.24 -18.51 -9.68
CA LYS A 104 -18.51 -17.77 -9.51
C LYS A 104 -18.26 -16.34 -9.04
N ALA A 105 -18.41 -15.40 -9.98
CA ALA A 105 -18.91 -14.03 -9.83
C ALA A 105 -19.03 -13.43 -8.41
N LYS A 106 -17.94 -13.29 -7.66
CA LYS A 106 -17.86 -12.36 -6.54
C LYS A 106 -17.17 -11.10 -7.05
N LYS A 107 -17.95 -10.00 -7.10
CA LYS A 107 -17.55 -8.69 -7.60
C LYS A 107 -16.13 -8.34 -7.11
N CYS A 108 -15.30 -7.97 -8.06
CA CYS A 108 -13.87 -7.72 -8.01
C CYS A 108 -13.41 -6.77 -6.88
N LEU A 109 -13.37 -7.23 -5.63
CA LEU A 109 -12.64 -6.54 -4.56
C LEU A 109 -11.18 -6.99 -4.61
N TRP A 110 -10.32 -6.15 -5.20
CA TRP A 110 -8.88 -6.35 -5.19
C TRP A 110 -8.24 -5.51 -4.08
N PRO A 111 -7.21 -6.01 -3.41
CA PRO A 111 -6.40 -5.19 -2.53
C PRO A 111 -5.69 -4.12 -3.34
N TYR A 112 -5.86 -2.87 -2.93
CA TYR A 112 -5.20 -1.74 -3.56
C TYR A 112 -4.71 -0.71 -2.56
N VAL A 113 -3.69 0.04 -2.98
CA VAL A 113 -3.21 1.23 -2.27
C VAL A 113 -3.80 2.46 -2.95
N SER A 114 -4.51 3.29 -2.21
CA SER A 114 -5.02 4.59 -2.67
C SER A 114 -4.22 5.73 -2.07
N PHE A 115 -3.94 6.73 -2.89
CA PHE A 115 -3.39 8.01 -2.45
C PHE A 115 -4.56 8.96 -2.22
N THR A 116 -4.71 9.48 -1.00
CA THR A 116 -5.56 10.66 -0.82
C THR A 116 -4.74 11.86 -1.31
N LEU A 117 -5.17 12.49 -2.40
CA LEU A 117 -4.60 13.75 -2.90
C LEU A 117 -4.89 14.90 -1.93
#